data_AF-A0A7S2P7T3-F1
#
_entry.id   AF-A0A7S2P7T3-F1
#
_cell.length_a   1.000
_cell.length_b   1.000
_cell.length_c   1.000
_cell.angle_alpha   90.00
_cell.angle_beta   90.00
_cell.angle_gamma   90.00
#
_symmetry.space_group_name_H-M   'P 1'
#
loop_
_entity.id
_entity.type
_entity.pdbx_description
1 polymer ?
#
loop_
_entity_poly.entity_id
_entity_poly.type
_entity_poly.pdbx_seq_one_letter_code
_entity_poly.pdbx_strand_id
1 'polypeptide(L)'
;CPFKVIEGRFDKVQLDVPWARLTSRPVVFRASGLWVYVEPHDFLAEARNNPNGYTENRYGTKMKSRKSVMQQQQQQQKVQGSKEGVMEERINSIATAEEGRRRMSAMKNFALGGGGQDDDNEDSEDVSDTNSTNSSSSSNTFTTRLVRRIIENLQVEIQDVHIAIRGCQTAAGIVLGSLSLSTTDAKGNKTFVDRSSASSSSASAM
;
A
#
# COMPACT_ATOMS: atom_id res chain seq x y z
N CYS A 1 -15.87 -13.76 -4.13
CA CYS A 1 -15.46 -14.26 -2.81
C CYS A 1 -13.97 -13.98 -2.62
N PRO A 2 -13.53 -13.48 -1.46
CA PRO A 2 -12.11 -13.36 -1.17
C PRO A 2 -11.51 -14.72 -0.83
N PHE A 3 -10.24 -14.90 -1.13
CA PHE A 3 -9.49 -16.11 -0.83
C PHE A 3 -8.38 -15.79 0.17
N LYS A 4 -8.11 -16.72 1.08
CA LYS A 4 -6.97 -16.69 1.98
C LYS A 4 -5.98 -17.76 1.54
N VAL A 5 -4.72 -17.38 1.34
CA VAL A 5 -3.64 -18.33 1.15
C VAL A 5 -3.35 -18.97 2.50
N ILE A 6 -3.44 -20.30 2.55
CA ILE A 6 -3.13 -21.08 3.75
C ILE A 6 -1.66 -21.52 3.71
N GLU A 7 -1.23 -22.02 2.55
CA GLU A 7 0.13 -22.47 2.32
C GLU A 7 0.56 -22.13 0.90
N GLY A 8 1.84 -21.83 0.72
CA GLY A 8 2.45 -21.68 -0.58
C GLY A 8 3.94 -22.00 -0.53
N ARG A 9 4.44 -22.69 -1.53
CA ARG A 9 5.88 -22.99 -1.66
C ARG A 9 6.34 -22.99 -3.11
N PHE A 10 7.65 -22.82 -3.27
CA PHE A 10 8.39 -23.07 -4.50
C PHE A 10 9.46 -24.11 -4.21
N ASP A 11 9.70 -25.02 -5.15
CA ASP A 11 10.78 -25.99 -5.02
C ASP A 11 12.14 -25.34 -5.37
N LYS A 12 12.15 -24.47 -6.37
CA LYS A 12 13.34 -23.72 -6.77
C LYS A 12 12.97 -22.31 -7.18
N VAL A 13 13.80 -21.35 -6.78
CA VAL A 13 13.73 -19.95 -7.20
C VAL A 13 15.11 -19.48 -7.59
N GLN A 14 15.20 -18.78 -8.72
CA GLN A 14 16.43 -18.18 -9.24
C GLN A 14 16.09 -16.79 -9.78
N LEU A 15 16.92 -15.81 -9.42
CA LEU A 15 16.78 -14.44 -9.90
C LEU A 15 18.10 -14.00 -10.55
N ASP A 16 18.07 -13.75 -11.86
CA ASP A 16 19.21 -13.26 -12.61
C ASP A 16 19.08 -11.74 -12.79
N VAL A 17 19.94 -10.98 -12.09
CA VAL A 17 19.95 -9.52 -12.16
C VAL A 17 21.18 -9.03 -12.93
N PRO A 18 21.02 -8.44 -14.12
CA PRO A 18 22.13 -7.90 -14.89
C PRO A 18 22.55 -6.51 -14.38
N TRP A 19 23.17 -6.42 -13.20
CA TRP A 19 23.50 -5.15 -12.52
C TRP A 19 24.17 -4.10 -13.41
N ALA A 20 25.16 -4.51 -14.22
CA ALA A 20 25.89 -3.62 -15.13
C ALA A 20 25.04 -3.13 -16.32
N ARG A 21 23.90 -3.76 -16.59
CA ARG A 21 23.09 -3.57 -17.81
C ARG A 21 21.59 -3.50 -17.52
N LEU A 22 21.19 -3.07 -16.32
CA LEU A 22 19.77 -2.92 -15.94
C LEU A 22 18.97 -1.99 -16.86
N THR A 23 19.64 -1.10 -17.59
CA THR A 23 19.02 -0.19 -18.58
C THR A 23 18.85 -0.80 -19.97
N SER A 24 19.39 -2.00 -20.23
CA SER A 24 19.35 -2.62 -21.56
C SER A 24 19.06 -4.12 -21.55
N ARG A 25 19.06 -4.76 -20.38
CA ARG A 25 18.77 -6.18 -20.20
C ARG A 25 17.71 -6.38 -19.13
N PRO A 26 16.73 -7.26 -19.40
CA PRO A 26 15.68 -7.57 -18.44
C PRO A 26 16.24 -8.33 -17.23
N VAL A 27 15.55 -8.20 -16.10
CA VAL A 27 15.75 -9.07 -14.94
C VAL A 27 14.95 -10.35 -15.18
N VAL A 28 15.55 -11.51 -14.98
CA VAL A 28 14.89 -12.80 -15.24
C VAL A 28 14.66 -13.52 -13.91
N PHE A 29 13.40 -13.70 -13.56
CA PHE A 29 12.95 -14.50 -12.44
C PHE A 29 12.50 -15.87 -12.95
N ARG A 30 13.18 -16.92 -12.51
CA ARG A 30 12.85 -18.32 -12.83
C ARG A 30 12.46 -19.04 -11.56
N ALA A 31 11.31 -19.70 -11.58
CA ALA A 31 10.88 -20.53 -10.48
C ALA A 31 10.32 -21.87 -10.99
N SER A 32 10.33 -22.90 -10.15
CA SER A 32 9.72 -24.19 -10.45
C SER A 32 9.01 -24.77 -9.24
N GLY A 33 7.96 -25.55 -9.48
CA GLY A 33 7.21 -26.25 -8.45
C GLY A 33 6.42 -25.28 -7.56
N LEU A 34 5.65 -24.38 -8.18
CA LEU A 34 4.78 -23.47 -7.44
C LEU A 34 3.56 -24.25 -6.95
N TRP A 35 3.50 -24.50 -5.65
CA TRP A 35 2.32 -25.08 -5.02
C TRP A 35 1.64 -24.04 -4.13
N VAL A 36 0.36 -23.76 -4.39
CA VAL A 36 -0.42 -22.82 -3.57
C VAL A 36 -1.73 -23.47 -3.16
N TYR A 37 -2.01 -23.45 -1.87
CA TYR A 37 -3.24 -23.92 -1.27
C TYR A 37 -4.02 -22.73 -0.69
N VAL A 38 -5.24 -22.53 -1.19
CA VAL A 38 -6.10 -21.41 -0.82
C VAL A 38 -7.48 -21.88 -0.36
N GLU A 39 -8.10 -21.11 0.52
CA GLU A 39 -9.45 -21.37 1.02
C GLU A 39 -10.31 -20.10 0.90
N PRO A 40 -11.63 -20.21 0.69
CA PRO A 40 -12.52 -19.06 0.78
C PRO A 40 -12.41 -18.39 2.14
N HIS A 41 -12.23 -17.07 2.15
CA HIS A 41 -12.07 -16.32 3.39
C HIS A 41 -13.43 -15.98 4.00
N ASP A 42 -13.65 -16.45 5.24
CA ASP A 42 -14.84 -16.14 6.04
C ASP A 42 -14.57 -15.02 7.05
N PHE A 43 -14.97 -13.80 6.69
CA PHE A 43 -14.84 -12.63 7.58
C PHE A 43 -15.72 -12.71 8.83
N LEU A 44 -16.83 -13.44 8.80
CA LEU A 44 -17.75 -13.54 9.94
C LEU A 44 -17.16 -14.41 11.03
N ALA A 45 -16.52 -15.52 10.65
CA ALA A 45 -15.78 -16.36 11.58
C ALA A 45 -14.62 -15.60 12.25
N GLU A 46 -13.88 -14.81 11.48
CA GLU A 46 -12.75 -14.02 12.01
C GLU A 46 -13.22 -12.91 12.98
N ALA A 47 -14.31 -12.23 12.66
CA ALA A 47 -14.90 -11.22 13.55
C ALA A 47 -15.45 -11.81 14.86
N ARG A 48 -15.95 -13.06 14.86
CA ARG A 48 -16.44 -13.74 16.08
C ARG A 48 -15.29 -14.19 16.99
N ASN A 49 -14.17 -14.62 16.41
CA ASN A 49 -13.03 -15.15 17.16
C ASN A 49 -12.08 -14.05 17.67
N ASN A 50 -12.31 -12.78 17.33
CA ASN A 50 -11.47 -11.66 17.75
C ASN A 50 -12.28 -10.63 18.57
N PRO A 51 -12.53 -10.91 19.86
CA PRO A 51 -13.38 -10.06 20.72
C PRO A 51 -12.80 -8.67 20.97
N ASN A 52 -11.49 -8.48 20.77
CA ASN A 52 -10.80 -7.21 21.00
C ASN A 52 -10.89 -6.25 19.81
N GLY A 53 -11.45 -6.69 18.67
CA GLY A 53 -11.72 -5.82 17.51
C GLY A 53 -10.47 -5.31 16.79
N TYR A 54 -9.30 -5.93 16.97
CA TYR A 54 -8.08 -5.56 16.25
C TYR A 54 -7.85 -6.46 15.05
N THR A 55 -7.96 -5.95 13.83
CA THR A 55 -7.53 -6.70 12.64
C THR A 55 -6.07 -6.38 12.34
N GLU A 56 -5.22 -7.38 12.20
CA GLU A 56 -3.86 -7.18 11.71
C GLU A 56 -3.88 -6.99 10.19
N ASN A 57 -3.21 -5.95 9.71
CA ASN A 57 -2.99 -5.78 8.28
C ASN A 57 -1.94 -6.79 7.79
N ARG A 58 -1.72 -6.84 6.46
CA ARG A 58 -0.73 -7.72 5.81
C ARG A 58 0.71 -7.58 6.36
N TYR A 59 0.99 -6.51 7.10
CA TYR A 59 2.30 -6.18 7.67
C TYR A 59 2.33 -6.32 9.21
N GLY A 60 1.31 -6.95 9.82
CA GLY A 60 1.25 -7.22 11.27
C GLY A 60 0.85 -6.03 12.14
N THR A 61 0.39 -4.92 11.57
CA THR A 61 -0.09 -3.75 12.33
C THR A 61 -1.53 -3.97 12.79
N LYS A 62 -1.77 -3.90 14.10
CA LYS A 62 -3.11 -4.02 14.71
C LYS A 62 -3.91 -2.75 14.47
N MET A 63 -5.00 -2.84 13.71
CA MET A 63 -5.94 -1.74 13.47
C MET A 63 -7.24 -1.96 14.22
N LYS A 64 -7.76 -0.92 14.90
CA LYS A 64 -9.09 -0.97 15.53
C LYS A 64 -10.17 -1.05 14.45
N SER A 65 -11.02 -2.06 14.54
CA SER A 65 -12.17 -2.26 13.66
C SER A 65 -13.14 -1.10 13.80
N ARG A 66 -13.58 -0.53 12.66
CA ARG A 66 -14.45 0.66 12.59
C ARG A 66 -15.73 0.54 13.42
N LYS A 67 -16.19 -0.68 13.73
CA LYS A 67 -17.37 -0.93 14.58
C LYS A 67 -17.21 -0.40 16.01
N SER A 68 -16.01 -0.43 16.60
CA SER A 68 -15.81 0.06 17.97
C SER A 68 -15.83 1.59 18.07
N VAL A 69 -15.43 2.30 17.01
CA VAL A 69 -15.41 3.77 16.96
C VAL A 69 -16.83 4.33 16.85
N MET A 70 -17.69 3.66 16.07
CA MET A 70 -19.07 4.11 15.84
C MET A 70 -19.99 3.84 17.04
N GLN A 71 -19.76 2.75 17.79
CA GLN A 71 -20.57 2.41 18.96
C GLN A 71 -20.27 3.30 20.17
N GLN A 72 -19.04 3.83 20.28
CA GLN A 72 -18.66 4.76 21.35
C GLN A 72 -19.28 6.16 21.17
N GLN A 73 -19.53 6.59 19.93
CA GLN A 73 -20.26 7.85 19.64
C GLN A 73 -21.76 7.75 19.90
N GLN A 74 -22.38 6.58 19.74
CA GLN A 74 -23.83 6.43 19.96
C GLN A 74 -24.24 6.36 21.44
N GLN A 75 -23.33 5.98 22.35
CA GLN A 75 -23.63 5.98 23.79
C GLN A 75 -23.54 7.37 24.44
N GLN A 76 -22.84 8.34 23.84
CA GLN A 76 -22.75 9.70 24.38
C GLN A 76 -23.97 10.58 24.03
N GLN A 77 -24.75 10.23 23.01
CA GLN A 77 -25.92 11.03 22.59
C GLN A 77 -27.19 10.83 23.43
N LYS A 78 -27.19 9.94 24.44
CA LYS A 78 -28.42 9.61 25.19
C LYS A 78 -28.59 10.35 26.52
N VAL A 79 -27.72 11.29 26.88
CA VAL A 79 -27.87 12.07 28.12
C VAL A 79 -27.70 13.56 27.85
N GLN A 80 -28.78 14.30 28.13
CA GLN A 80 -28.88 15.75 28.29
C GLN A 80 -28.91 16.64 27.03
N GLY A 81 -30.13 16.81 26.54
CA GLY A 81 -30.54 18.06 25.91
C GLY A 81 -30.62 19.19 26.96
N SER A 82 -29.55 19.96 27.09
CA SER A 82 -29.60 21.37 27.50
C SER A 82 -28.69 22.14 26.55
N LYS A 83 -29.16 23.28 26.02
CA LYS A 83 -28.43 24.07 25.01
C LYS A 83 -27.05 24.55 25.49
N GLU A 84 -26.83 24.53 26.81
CA GLU A 84 -25.59 24.91 27.47
C GLU A 84 -24.53 23.79 27.42
N GLY A 85 -24.94 22.52 27.61
CA GLY A 85 -24.04 21.36 27.53
C GLY A 85 -23.49 21.09 26.13
N VAL A 86 -24.28 21.38 25.08
CA VAL A 86 -23.82 21.24 23.68
C VAL A 86 -22.76 22.30 23.34
N MET A 87 -22.83 23.48 23.96
CA MET A 87 -21.83 24.53 23.76
C MET A 87 -20.53 24.18 24.49
N GLU A 88 -20.62 23.65 25.70
CA GLU A 88 -19.47 23.22 26.50
C GLU A 88 -18.74 22.02 25.87
N GLU A 89 -19.48 21.06 25.30
CA GLU A 89 -18.90 19.93 24.57
C GLU A 89 -18.23 20.36 23.26
N ARG A 90 -18.77 21.39 22.58
CA ARG A 90 -18.11 22.06 21.45
C ARG A 90 -16.85 22.80 21.87
N ILE A 91 -16.86 23.48 23.01
CA ILE A 91 -15.69 24.18 23.55
C ILE A 91 -14.60 23.17 23.93
N ASN A 92 -14.94 22.05 24.57
CA ASN A 92 -13.99 21.01 24.95
C ASN A 92 -13.42 20.27 23.73
N SER A 93 -14.24 19.98 22.72
CA SER A 93 -13.77 19.37 21.47
C SER A 93 -12.91 20.32 20.63
N ILE A 94 -13.24 21.62 20.60
CA ILE A 94 -12.40 22.65 19.99
C ILE A 94 -11.09 22.79 20.76
N ALA A 95 -11.11 22.89 22.10
CA ALA A 95 -9.90 23.02 22.92
C ALA A 95 -8.96 21.81 22.76
N THR A 96 -9.51 20.60 22.72
CA THR A 96 -8.72 19.37 22.53
C THR A 96 -8.15 19.28 21.11
N ALA A 97 -8.93 19.68 20.10
CA ALA A 97 -8.46 19.75 18.71
C ALA A 97 -7.45 20.90 18.49
N GLU A 98 -7.59 22.00 19.23
CA GLU A 98 -6.68 23.15 19.22
C GLU A 98 -5.37 22.81 19.93
N GLU A 99 -5.38 22.04 21.01
CA GLU A 99 -4.18 21.54 21.66
C GLU A 99 -3.39 20.59 20.73
N GLY A 100 -4.08 19.70 20.02
CA GLY A 100 -3.47 18.85 19.00
C GLY A 100 -2.81 19.65 17.87
N ARG A 101 -3.49 20.69 17.39
CA ARG A 101 -2.95 21.62 16.38
C ARG A 101 -1.78 22.45 16.91
N ARG A 102 -1.83 22.91 18.17
CA ARG A 102 -0.73 23.62 18.81
C ARG A 102 0.51 22.76 18.97
N ARG A 103 0.37 21.50 19.39
CA ARG A 103 1.52 20.57 19.48
C ARG A 103 2.11 20.27 18.11
N MET A 104 1.27 20.10 17.09
CA MET A 104 1.73 19.87 15.73
C MET A 104 2.41 21.11 15.12
N SER A 105 1.86 22.29 15.37
CA SER A 105 2.47 23.57 14.98
C SER A 105 3.78 23.83 15.72
N ALA A 106 3.84 23.54 17.02
CA ALA A 106 5.08 23.62 17.81
C ALA A 106 6.14 22.63 17.33
N MET A 107 5.77 21.39 17.01
CA MET A 107 6.70 20.42 16.40
C MET A 107 7.16 20.86 15.01
N LYS A 108 6.27 21.46 14.20
CA LYS A 108 6.62 21.99 12.88
C LYS A 108 7.60 23.16 12.97
N ASN A 109 7.36 24.11 13.88
CA ASN A 109 8.28 25.23 14.13
C ASN A 109 9.61 24.77 14.72
N PHE A 110 9.62 23.71 15.55
CA PHE A 110 10.85 23.14 16.07
C PHE A 110 11.65 22.39 14.99
N ALA A 111 10.98 21.64 14.11
CA ALA A 111 11.62 20.86 13.05
C ALA A 111 12.22 21.72 11.92
N LEU A 112 11.72 22.95 11.72
CA LEU A 112 12.17 23.85 10.64
C LEU A 112 13.21 24.90 11.08
N GLY A 113 13.63 24.91 12.35
CA GLY A 113 14.63 25.85 12.86
C GLY A 113 14.06 27.27 13.00
N GLY A 114 13.69 27.65 14.23
CA GLY A 114 12.95 28.88 14.51
C GLY A 114 13.62 30.18 14.03
N GLY A 115 12.85 30.96 13.26
CA GLY A 115 13.00 32.40 13.06
C GLY A 115 11.61 33.03 13.14
N GLY A 116 11.47 34.09 13.94
CA GLY A 116 10.17 34.70 14.26
C GLY A 116 9.60 35.59 13.16
N GLN A 117 8.29 35.83 13.29
CA GLN A 117 7.50 37.00 12.85
C GLN A 117 7.58 37.42 11.37
N ASP A 118 6.48 37.27 10.62
CA ASP A 118 5.66 38.41 10.16
C ASP A 118 4.43 37.92 9.37
N ASP A 119 3.33 38.66 9.53
CA ASP A 119 2.07 38.58 8.78
C ASP A 119 2.32 38.70 7.27
N ASP A 120 1.62 37.90 6.45
CA ASP A 120 0.87 38.41 5.28
C ASP A 120 0.04 37.28 4.62
N ASN A 121 -1.17 37.66 4.22
CA ASN A 121 -2.14 36.87 3.46
C ASN A 121 -1.56 36.41 2.12
N GLU A 122 -1.67 35.12 1.77
CA GLU A 122 -2.00 34.69 0.40
C GLU A 122 -2.78 33.36 0.42
N ASP A 123 -3.92 33.36 -0.28
CA ASP A 123 -4.70 32.20 -0.64
C ASP A 123 -3.84 31.19 -1.42
N SER A 124 -3.92 29.91 -1.03
CA SER A 124 -3.41 28.80 -1.82
C SER A 124 -4.18 27.53 -1.48
N GLU A 125 -5.07 27.15 -2.39
CA GLU A 125 -5.59 25.79 -2.48
C GLU A 125 -4.42 24.84 -2.76
N ASP A 126 -4.16 23.86 -1.89
CA ASP A 126 -3.55 22.62 -2.37
C ASP A 126 -3.94 21.40 -1.52
N VAL A 127 -4.38 20.39 -2.27
CA VAL A 127 -4.79 19.07 -1.83
C VAL A 127 -3.53 18.31 -1.44
N SER A 128 -3.29 18.15 -0.14
CA SER A 128 -2.20 17.29 0.34
C SER A 128 -2.74 16.04 1.02
N ASP A 129 -2.74 14.96 0.23
CA ASP A 129 -2.73 13.58 0.70
C ASP A 129 -1.66 13.43 1.78
N THR A 130 -2.10 13.44 3.04
CA THR A 130 -1.24 13.22 4.19
C THR A 130 -0.96 11.73 4.30
N ASN A 131 -0.04 11.21 3.50
CA ASN A 131 0.54 9.89 3.71
C ASN A 131 2.01 10.02 4.17
N SER A 132 2.17 9.89 5.49
CA SER A 132 3.32 9.26 6.15
C SER A 132 4.72 9.81 5.82
N THR A 133 5.12 10.89 6.50
CA THR A 133 6.52 11.26 6.69
C THR A 133 7.19 10.37 7.75
N ASN A 134 7.87 9.32 7.30
CA ASN A 134 9.03 8.76 8.00
C ASN A 134 10.31 9.18 7.25
N SER A 135 11.21 9.81 7.99
CA SER A 135 12.50 10.40 7.59
C SER A 135 13.36 9.53 6.66
N SER A 136 13.26 9.70 5.33
CA SER A 136 14.11 9.03 4.33
C SER A 136 14.07 9.65 2.91
N SER A 137 13.83 10.95 2.79
CA SER A 137 13.45 11.62 1.53
C SER A 137 14.44 11.44 0.35
N SER A 138 15.74 11.21 0.59
CA SER A 138 16.71 10.96 -0.49
C SER A 138 16.76 9.50 -0.95
N SER A 139 16.78 8.54 -0.02
CA SER A 139 16.89 7.10 -0.33
C SER A 139 15.66 6.50 -1.01
N ASN A 140 14.48 7.08 -0.74
CA ASN A 140 13.22 6.52 -1.23
C ASN A 140 13.04 6.77 -2.74
N THR A 141 13.54 7.89 -3.27
CA THR A 141 13.42 8.24 -4.70
C THR A 141 14.30 7.36 -5.59
N PHE A 142 15.56 7.13 -5.21
CA PHE A 142 16.45 6.23 -5.95
C PHE A 142 15.96 4.79 -5.92
N THR A 143 15.60 4.29 -4.74
CA THR A 143 15.08 2.91 -4.57
C THR A 143 13.81 2.70 -5.38
N THR A 144 12.89 3.66 -5.36
CA THR A 144 11.67 3.63 -6.18
C THR A 144 12.00 3.61 -7.67
N ARG A 145 12.93 4.46 -8.14
CA ARG A 145 13.38 4.47 -9.54
C ARG A 145 14.05 3.15 -9.94
N LEU A 146 14.81 2.53 -9.04
CA LEU A 146 15.46 1.24 -9.28
C LEU A 146 14.44 0.10 -9.35
N VAL A 147 13.56 -0.02 -8.35
CA VAL A 147 12.49 -1.02 -8.33
C VAL A 147 11.61 -0.89 -9.57
N ARG A 148 11.27 0.33 -9.96
CA ARG A 148 10.53 0.60 -11.20
C ARG A 148 11.26 0.05 -12.43
N ARG A 149 12.56 0.33 -12.59
CA ARG A 149 13.37 -0.19 -13.70
C ARG A 149 13.41 -1.72 -13.74
N ILE A 150 13.48 -2.35 -12.57
CA ILE A 150 13.45 -3.82 -12.44
C ILE A 150 12.10 -4.38 -12.89
N ILE A 151 10.99 -3.84 -12.38
CA ILE A 151 9.64 -4.36 -12.64
C ILE A 151 9.20 -4.10 -14.08
N GLU A 152 9.56 -2.97 -14.69
CA GLU A 152 9.18 -2.62 -16.07
C GLU A 152 9.68 -3.64 -17.11
N ASN A 153 10.81 -4.30 -16.82
CA ASN A 153 11.42 -5.29 -17.70
C ASN A 153 11.66 -6.63 -16.98
N LEU A 154 10.84 -6.94 -15.96
CA LEU A 154 10.90 -8.23 -15.29
C LEU A 154 10.30 -9.31 -16.21
N GLN A 155 11.09 -10.34 -16.46
CA GLN A 155 10.63 -11.57 -17.11
C GLN A 155 10.45 -12.63 -16.04
N VAL A 156 9.27 -13.24 -16.00
CA VAL A 156 8.90 -14.28 -15.03
C VAL A 156 8.66 -15.57 -15.81
N GLU A 157 9.34 -16.63 -15.41
CA GLU A 157 9.13 -17.97 -15.94
C GLU A 157 8.92 -18.92 -14.76
N ILE A 158 7.71 -19.46 -14.64
CA ILE A 158 7.35 -20.42 -13.60
C ILE A 158 6.98 -21.73 -14.28
N GLN A 159 7.68 -22.79 -13.92
CA GLN A 159 7.37 -24.15 -14.36
C GLN A 159 6.62 -24.89 -13.26
N ASP A 160 5.73 -25.79 -13.66
CA ASP A 160 4.98 -26.67 -12.75
C ASP A 160 4.20 -25.87 -11.69
N VAL A 161 3.07 -25.29 -12.11
CA VAL A 161 2.22 -24.46 -11.25
C VAL A 161 0.97 -25.22 -10.87
N HIS A 162 0.76 -25.39 -9.57
CA HIS A 162 -0.38 -26.06 -8.99
C HIS A 162 -1.05 -25.13 -7.98
N ILE A 163 -2.29 -24.74 -8.28
CA ILE A 163 -3.11 -23.90 -7.41
C ILE A 163 -4.35 -24.69 -7.03
N ALA A 164 -4.51 -24.99 -5.75
CA ALA A 164 -5.65 -25.73 -5.22
C ALA A 164 -6.49 -24.85 -4.30
N ILE A 165 -7.80 -24.84 -4.53
CA ILE A 165 -8.82 -24.19 -3.71
C ILE A 165 -9.61 -25.27 -2.99
N ARG A 166 -9.70 -25.21 -1.67
CA ARG A 166 -10.60 -26.09 -0.90
C ARG A 166 -11.60 -25.27 -0.11
N GLY A 167 -12.85 -25.68 -0.15
CA GLY A 167 -13.92 -25.00 0.58
C GLY A 167 -15.21 -25.79 0.55
N CYS A 168 -16.01 -25.70 1.61
CA CYS A 168 -17.34 -26.31 1.69
C CYS A 168 -17.36 -27.80 1.29
N GLN A 169 -16.42 -28.60 1.80
CA GLN A 169 -16.25 -30.03 1.50
C GLN A 169 -15.88 -30.37 0.04
N THR A 170 -15.60 -29.37 -0.79
CA THR A 170 -15.19 -29.54 -2.19
C THR A 170 -13.76 -29.03 -2.41
N ALA A 171 -13.09 -29.58 -3.41
CA ALA A 171 -11.77 -29.14 -3.85
C ALA A 171 -11.81 -28.89 -5.36
N ALA A 172 -11.25 -27.76 -5.78
CA ALA A 172 -11.04 -27.41 -7.18
C ALA A 172 -9.59 -26.95 -7.35
N GLY A 173 -8.98 -27.14 -8.50
CA GLY A 173 -7.61 -26.71 -8.72
C GLY A 173 -7.28 -26.52 -10.17
N ILE A 174 -6.22 -25.75 -10.41
CA ILE A 174 -5.67 -25.50 -11.74
C ILE A 174 -4.22 -25.96 -11.70
N VAL A 175 -3.85 -26.73 -12.73
CA VAL A 175 -2.47 -27.17 -12.98
C VAL A 175 -2.02 -26.58 -14.31
N LEU A 176 -0.92 -25.85 -14.30
CA LEU A 176 -0.29 -25.30 -15.50
C LEU A 176 1.12 -25.87 -15.62
N GLY A 177 1.46 -26.43 -16.78
CA GLY A 177 2.83 -26.90 -17.02
C GLY A 177 3.86 -25.76 -16.99
N SER A 178 3.50 -24.59 -17.51
CA SER A 178 4.34 -23.41 -17.48
C SER A 178 3.53 -22.12 -17.54
N LEU A 179 3.97 -21.11 -16.79
CA LEU A 179 3.50 -19.74 -16.83
C LEU A 179 4.69 -18.83 -17.18
N SER A 180 4.55 -18.02 -18.23
CA SER A 180 5.56 -17.03 -18.60
C SER A 180 4.96 -15.64 -18.71
N LEU A 181 5.57 -14.66 -18.07
CA LEU A 181 5.26 -13.24 -18.19
C LEU A 181 6.49 -12.53 -18.75
N SER A 182 6.31 -11.77 -19.82
CA SER A 182 7.37 -10.97 -20.42
C SER A 182 6.81 -9.66 -20.96
N THR A 183 7.58 -8.58 -20.85
CA THR A 183 7.24 -7.30 -21.48
C THR A 183 7.29 -7.43 -23.01
N THR A 184 6.22 -6.98 -23.68
CA THR A 184 6.08 -7.05 -25.14
C THR A 184 5.84 -5.68 -25.76
N ASP A 185 6.12 -5.56 -27.06
CA ASP A 185 5.73 -4.41 -27.87
C ASP A 185 4.23 -4.43 -28.22
N ALA A 186 3.75 -3.40 -28.92
CA ALA A 186 2.37 -3.34 -29.42
C ALA A 186 2.02 -4.44 -30.43
N LYS A 187 3.02 -5.16 -30.96
CA LYS A 187 2.87 -6.27 -31.90
C LYS A 187 2.98 -7.64 -31.21
N GLY A 188 3.16 -7.69 -29.88
CA GLY A 188 3.29 -8.92 -29.09
C GLY A 188 4.69 -9.53 -29.08
N ASN A 189 5.71 -8.87 -29.63
CA ASN A 189 7.09 -9.37 -29.60
C ASN A 189 7.76 -9.00 -28.27
N LYS A 190 8.59 -9.89 -27.74
CA LYS A 190 9.39 -9.64 -26.53
C LYS A 190 10.36 -8.50 -26.81
N THR A 191 10.23 -7.39 -26.08
CA THR A 191 11.12 -6.24 -26.21
C THR A 191 11.47 -5.66 -24.85
N PHE A 192 12.63 -5.03 -24.77
CA PHE A 192 13.03 -4.22 -23.62
C PHE A 192 12.43 -2.82 -23.78
N VAL A 193 11.67 -2.38 -22.78
CA VAL A 193 11.07 -1.04 -22.76
C VAL A 193 12.03 -0.11 -22.03
N ASP A 194 12.71 0.75 -22.81
CA ASP A 194 13.50 1.85 -22.27
C ASP A 194 12.70 3.15 -22.38
N ARG A 195 12.20 3.66 -21.24
CA ARG A 195 11.46 4.94 -21.17
C ARG A 195 12.37 6.14 -20.90
N SER A 196 13.69 5.96 -20.83
CA SER A 196 14.62 7.07 -20.59
C SER A 196 14.83 7.95 -21.83
N SER A 197 14.54 7.43 -23.03
CA SER A 197 14.73 8.10 -24.32
C SER A 197 13.52 8.89 -24.81
N ALA A 198 12.34 8.73 -24.19
CA ALA A 198 11.10 9.37 -24.66
C ALA A 198 11.02 10.88 -24.38
N SER A 199 11.93 11.45 -23.59
CA SER A 199 11.96 12.89 -23.28
C SER A 199 12.81 13.74 -24.24
N SER A 200 13.52 13.14 -25.21
CA SER A 200 14.36 13.88 -26.16
C SER A 200 13.77 14.00 -27.57
N SER A 201 12.69 13.29 -27.89
CA SER A 201 12.12 13.25 -29.25
C SER A 201 11.03 14.29 -29.54
N SER A 202 10.59 15.09 -28.55
CA SER A 202 9.60 16.16 -28.75
C SER A 202 10.21 17.53 -29.09
N ALA A 203 11.54 17.64 -29.18
CA ALA A 203 12.25 18.91 -29.44
C ALA A 203 12.74 19.10 -30.89
N SER A 204 12.40 18.20 -31.83
CA SER A 204 12.86 18.28 -33.23
C SER A 204 11.74 18.39 -34.28
N ALA A 205 10.56 18.84 -33.88
CA ALA A 205 9.52 19.28 -34.82
C ALA A 205 9.22 20.76 -34.58
N MET A 206 10.12 21.62 -35.08
CA MET A 206 9.82 23.01 -35.45
C MET A 206 9.63 23.06 -36.96
#